data_AF-A0A2V6ZN85-F1
#
_entry.id   AF-A0A2V6ZN85-F1
#
_cell.length_a   1.000
_cell.length_b   1.000
_cell.length_c   1.000
_cell.angle_alpha   90.00
_cell.angle_beta   90.00
_cell.angle_gamma   90.00
#
_symmetry.space_group_name_H-M   'P 1'
#
loop_
_entity.id
_entity.type
_entity.pdbx_description
1 polymer ?
#
loop_
_entity_poly.entity_id
_entity_poly.type
_entity_poly.pdbx_seq_one_letter_code
_entity_poly.pdbx_strand_id
1 'polypeptide(L)'
;MRIFVALALTAAVVLVGSPSWAYNCPVVIKQAEDTIKKAEAGKVSPETRQLIDEAKKLLAEAKAHHENAKTKRDHGDSVRKAKTAIAYAEEAIILQNP
;
A
#
# COMPACT_ATOMS: atom_id res chain seq x y z
N MET A 1 32.34 33.15 10.10
CA MET A 1 31.80 32.15 11.06
C MET A 1 30.32 31.83 10.83
N ARG A 2 29.41 32.81 10.89
CA ARG A 2 27.94 32.58 10.83
C ARG A 2 27.43 31.89 9.56
N ILE A 3 27.99 32.23 8.40
CA ILE A 3 27.61 31.64 7.10
C ILE A 3 28.02 30.16 7.01
N PHE A 4 29.20 29.81 7.51
CA PHE A 4 29.69 28.42 7.52
C PHE A 4 28.87 27.53 8.47
N VAL A 5 28.45 28.06 9.61
CA VAL A 5 27.57 27.36 10.55
C VAL A 5 26.18 27.15 9.93
N ALA A 6 25.65 28.15 9.22
CA ALA A 6 24.37 28.04 8.52
C ALA A 6 24.42 27.00 7.38
N LEU A 7 25.51 26.96 6.61
CA LEU A 7 25.70 25.96 5.53
C LEU A 7 25.85 24.54 6.08
N ALA A 8 26.56 24.38 7.19
CA ALA A 8 26.73 23.09 7.84
C ALA A 8 25.40 22.56 8.42
N LEU A 9 24.57 23.44 8.98
CA LEU A 9 23.24 23.10 9.50
C LEU A 9 22.26 22.71 8.38
N THR A 10 22.27 23.42 7.24
CA THR A 10 21.41 23.04 6.10
C THR A 10 21.87 21.75 5.43
N ALA A 11 23.18 21.52 5.31
CA ALA A 11 23.71 20.24 4.82
C ALA A 11 23.34 19.07 5.75
N ALA A 12 23.37 19.29 7.08
CA ALA A 12 22.93 18.29 8.05
C ALA A 12 21.44 17.95 7.89
N VAL A 13 20.57 18.95 7.71
CA VAL A 13 19.12 18.72 7.52
C VAL A 13 18.80 17.93 6.25
N VAL A 14 19.54 18.14 5.16
CA VAL A 14 19.37 17.36 3.92
C VAL A 14 19.78 15.88 4.12
N LEU A 15 20.72 15.60 5.01
CA LEU A 15 21.16 14.25 5.35
C LEU A 15 20.25 13.52 6.35
N VAL A 16 19.39 14.23 7.08
CA VAL A 16 18.33 13.64 7.94
C VAL A 16 16.97 13.58 7.23
N GLY A 17 16.92 13.90 5.93
CA GLY A 17 15.76 13.64 5.10
C GLY A 17 15.40 12.16 5.23
N SER A 18 14.35 11.86 5.99
CA SER A 18 13.87 10.51 6.23
C SER A 18 13.77 9.80 4.88
N PRO A 19 14.21 8.54 4.74
CA PRO A 19 13.94 7.77 3.55
C PRO A 19 12.44 7.43 3.55
N SER A 20 11.56 8.43 3.37
CA SER A 20 10.12 8.24 3.18
C SER A 20 9.80 7.56 1.84
N TRP A 21 10.84 7.18 1.09
CA TRP A 21 10.80 6.36 -0.11
C TRP A 21 11.33 4.93 0.14
N ALA A 22 11.48 4.52 1.40
CA ALA A 22 11.53 3.10 1.76
C ALA A 22 10.11 2.55 1.59
N TYR A 23 9.94 1.69 0.59
CA TYR A 23 8.67 1.14 0.14
C TYR A 23 7.81 0.63 1.30
N ASN A 24 6.69 1.32 1.53
CA ASN A 24 5.72 0.96 2.57
C ASN A 24 4.93 -0.32 2.21
N CYS A 25 5.51 -1.24 1.42
CA CYS A 25 4.87 -2.47 0.94
C CYS A 25 4.20 -3.22 2.09
N PRO A 26 4.86 -3.50 3.23
CA PRO A 26 4.23 -4.26 4.30
C PRO A 26 2.98 -3.57 4.86
N VAL A 27 3.04 -2.25 5.04
CA VAL A 27 1.91 -1.46 5.57
C VAL A 27 0.74 -1.43 4.57
N VAL A 28 1.02 -1.23 3.27
CA VAL A 28 -0.03 -1.16 2.25
C VAL A 28 -0.63 -2.56 1.98
N ILE A 29 0.20 -3.61 1.99
CA ILE A 29 -0.27 -5.00 1.95
C ILE A 29 -1.17 -5.27 3.15
N LYS A 30 -0.75 -4.83 4.35
CA LYS A 30 -1.53 -5.03 5.57
C LYS A 30 -2.86 -4.27 5.52
N GLN A 31 -2.85 -3.03 5.03
CA GLN A 31 -4.05 -2.25 4.80
C GLN A 31 -5.00 -2.96 3.83
N ALA A 32 -4.47 -3.53 2.73
CA ALA A 32 -5.26 -4.31 1.78
C ALA A 32 -5.89 -5.55 2.45
N GLU A 33 -5.14 -6.30 3.27
CA GLU A 33 -5.69 -7.41 4.05
C GLU A 33 -6.83 -6.98 4.96
N ASP A 34 -6.65 -5.89 5.70
CA ASP A 34 -7.62 -5.44 6.69
C ASP A 34 -8.88 -4.88 6.02
N THR A 35 -8.74 -4.16 4.91
CA THR A 35 -9.88 -3.69 4.10
C THR A 35 -10.63 -4.87 3.49
N ILE A 36 -9.94 -5.89 2.96
CA ILE A 36 -10.59 -7.10 2.43
C ILE A 36 -11.36 -7.82 3.54
N LYS A 37 -10.76 -8.01 4.73
CA LYS A 37 -11.46 -8.63 5.87
C LYS A 37 -12.70 -7.83 6.27
N LYS A 38 -12.62 -6.50 6.24
CA LYS A 38 -13.78 -5.63 6.50
C LYS A 38 -14.88 -5.84 5.45
N ALA A 39 -14.52 -5.94 4.17
CA ALA A 39 -15.48 -6.25 3.10
C ALA A 39 -16.08 -7.66 3.27
N GLU A 40 -15.31 -8.65 3.67
CA GLU A 40 -15.81 -10.01 3.93
C GLU A 40 -16.78 -10.08 5.11
N ALA A 41 -16.60 -9.22 6.12
CA ALA A 41 -17.47 -9.16 7.29
C ALA A 41 -18.82 -8.45 7.02
N GLY A 42 -18.95 -7.74 5.89
CA GLY A 42 -20.18 -7.08 5.50
C GLY A 42 -21.19 -8.01 4.81
N LYS A 43 -22.27 -7.42 4.27
CA LYS A 43 -23.35 -8.18 3.61
C LYS A 43 -22.95 -8.56 2.17
N VAL A 44 -22.20 -9.65 2.03
CA VAL A 44 -21.71 -10.10 0.72
C VAL A 44 -22.86 -10.53 -0.21
N SER A 45 -22.95 -9.84 -1.35
CA SER A 45 -23.82 -10.11 -2.50
C SER A 45 -23.01 -10.75 -3.65
N PRO A 46 -23.65 -11.27 -4.72
CA PRO A 46 -22.92 -11.78 -5.87
C PRO A 46 -21.99 -10.75 -6.53
N GLU A 47 -22.43 -9.50 -6.64
CA GLU A 47 -21.64 -8.38 -7.18
C GLU A 47 -20.43 -8.06 -6.28
N THR A 48 -20.65 -7.87 -4.99
CA THR A 48 -19.57 -7.54 -4.05
C THR A 48 -18.61 -8.71 -3.83
N ARG A 49 -19.06 -9.95 -4.01
CA ARG A 49 -18.19 -11.13 -3.99
C ARG A 49 -17.16 -11.10 -5.11
N GLN A 50 -17.55 -10.74 -6.33
CA GLN A 50 -16.62 -10.62 -7.45
C GLN A 50 -15.52 -9.58 -7.16
N LEU A 51 -15.89 -8.45 -6.56
CA LEU A 51 -14.93 -7.41 -6.14
C LEU A 51 -13.98 -7.92 -5.04
N ILE A 52 -14.52 -8.62 -4.02
CA ILE A 52 -13.71 -9.20 -2.94
C ILE A 52 -12.74 -10.26 -3.47
N ASP A 53 -13.17 -11.10 -4.42
CA ASP A 53 -12.33 -12.15 -5.00
C ASP A 53 -11.19 -11.55 -5.84
N GLU A 54 -11.45 -10.51 -6.65
CA GLU A 54 -10.39 -9.81 -7.38
C GLU A 54 -9.44 -9.08 -6.42
N ALA A 55 -9.96 -8.47 -5.35
CA ALA A 55 -9.13 -7.86 -4.31
C ALA A 55 -8.18 -8.88 -3.67
N LYS A 56 -8.68 -10.09 -3.33
CA LYS A 56 -7.85 -11.17 -2.77
C LYS A 56 -6.78 -11.66 -3.73
N LYS A 57 -7.12 -11.81 -5.01
CA LYS A 57 -6.16 -12.20 -6.05
C LYS A 57 -5.02 -11.17 -6.14
N LEU A 58 -5.35 -9.89 -6.22
CA LEU A 58 -4.36 -8.81 -6.27
C LEU A 58 -3.53 -8.72 -5.00
N LEU A 59 -4.11 -8.98 -3.83
CA LEU A 59 -3.37 -9.06 -2.58
C LEU A 59 -2.37 -10.23 -2.59
N ALA A 60 -2.76 -11.41 -3.08
CA ALA A 60 -1.87 -12.56 -3.21
C ALA A 60 -0.69 -12.23 -4.16
N GLU A 61 -0.98 -11.62 -5.30
CA GLU A 61 0.06 -11.14 -6.22
C GLU A 61 0.94 -10.07 -5.57
N ALA A 62 0.37 -9.12 -4.82
CA ALA A 62 1.14 -8.08 -4.13
C ALA A 62 2.13 -8.66 -3.12
N LYS A 63 1.73 -9.71 -2.38
CA LYS A 63 2.60 -10.46 -1.46
C LYS A 63 3.71 -11.19 -2.20
N ALA A 64 3.36 -11.94 -3.25
CA ALA A 64 4.34 -12.65 -4.07
C ALA A 64 5.37 -11.69 -4.70
N HIS A 65 4.92 -10.53 -5.18
CA HIS A 65 5.81 -9.49 -5.68
C HIS A 65 6.71 -8.89 -4.60
N HIS A 66 6.20 -8.71 -3.37
CA HIS A 66 7.01 -8.23 -2.26
C HIS A 66 8.09 -9.24 -1.86
N GLU A 67 7.73 -10.52 -1.74
CA GLU A 67 8.66 -11.60 -1.36
C GLU A 67 9.78 -11.79 -2.39
N ASN A 68 9.49 -11.59 -3.67
CA ASN A 68 10.46 -11.77 -4.77
C ASN A 68 11.11 -10.46 -5.26
N ALA A 69 10.82 -9.33 -4.60
CA ALA A 69 11.34 -8.02 -5.04
C ALA A 69 12.85 -7.91 -4.86
N LYS A 70 13.54 -7.48 -5.93
CA LYS A 70 15.00 -7.24 -5.91
C LYS A 70 15.33 -5.78 -6.14
N THR A 71 14.39 -5.04 -6.71
CA THR A 71 14.56 -3.65 -7.08
C THR A 71 13.45 -2.77 -6.51
N LYS A 72 13.76 -1.48 -6.49
CA LYS A 72 12.83 -0.39 -6.25
C LYS A 72 11.54 -0.48 -7.08
N ARG A 73 11.65 -0.89 -8.34
CA ARG A 73 10.52 -1.05 -9.25
C ARG A 73 9.63 -2.22 -8.82
N ASP A 74 10.21 -3.35 -8.43
CA ASP A 74 9.45 -4.55 -8.02
C ASP A 74 8.60 -4.26 -6.77
N HIS A 75 9.16 -3.51 -5.82
CA HIS A 75 8.39 -3.01 -4.67
C HIS A 75 7.27 -2.05 -5.07
N GLY A 76 7.50 -1.20 -6.08
CA GLY A 76 6.46 -0.35 -6.67
C GLY A 76 5.31 -1.17 -7.28
N ASP A 77 5.61 -2.31 -7.90
CA ASP A 77 4.61 -3.21 -8.48
C ASP A 77 3.77 -3.89 -7.38
N SER A 78 4.41 -4.33 -6.30
CA SER A 78 3.73 -4.84 -5.11
C SER A 78 2.78 -3.78 -4.51
N VAL A 79 3.25 -2.54 -4.30
CA VAL A 79 2.43 -1.45 -3.76
C VAL A 79 1.24 -1.13 -4.67
N ARG A 80 1.45 -1.07 -6.00
CA ARG A 80 0.36 -0.81 -6.94
C ARG A 80 -0.73 -1.88 -6.84
N LYS A 81 -0.35 -3.15 -6.83
CA LYS A 81 -1.30 -4.26 -6.67
C LYS A 81 -2.05 -4.20 -5.34
N ALA A 82 -1.37 -3.92 -4.24
CA ALA A 82 -2.02 -3.78 -2.94
C ALA A 82 -3.00 -2.60 -2.91
N LYS A 83 -2.67 -1.45 -3.53
CA LYS A 83 -3.61 -0.32 -3.65
C LYS A 83 -4.82 -0.64 -4.52
N THR A 84 -4.64 -1.37 -5.61
CA THR A 84 -5.77 -1.83 -6.44
C THR A 84 -6.66 -2.81 -5.67
N ALA A 85 -6.07 -3.71 -4.87
CA ALA A 85 -6.82 -4.59 -3.98
C ALA A 85 -7.66 -3.80 -2.95
N ILE A 86 -7.09 -2.74 -2.36
CA ILE A 86 -7.82 -1.82 -1.47
C ILE A 86 -9.01 -1.21 -2.20
N ALA A 87 -8.83 -0.68 -3.41
CA ALA A 87 -9.90 -0.04 -4.16
C ALA A 87 -11.09 -0.98 -4.43
N TYR A 88 -10.84 -2.22 -4.86
CA TYR A 88 -11.90 -3.21 -5.04
C TYR A 88 -12.62 -3.56 -3.73
N ALA A 89 -11.87 -3.71 -2.63
CA ALA A 89 -12.46 -3.99 -1.33
C ALA A 89 -13.27 -2.80 -0.78
N GLU A 90 -12.82 -1.57 -1.00
CA GLU A 90 -13.56 -0.35 -0.65
C GLU A 90 -14.85 -0.22 -1.46
N GLU A 91 -14.81 -0.49 -2.76
CA GLU A 91 -16.00 -0.53 -3.62
C GLU A 91 -17.00 -1.57 -3.12
N ALA A 92 -16.53 -2.77 -2.75
CA ALA A 92 -17.38 -3.79 -2.16
C ALA A 92 -18.04 -3.30 -0.86
N ILE A 93 -17.30 -2.63 0.03
CA ILE A 93 -17.83 -2.07 1.29
C ILE A 93 -18.91 -1.01 1.02
N ILE A 94 -18.71 -0.15 0.01
CA ILE A 94 -19.68 0.87 -0.39
C ILE A 94 -20.97 0.20 -0.87
N LEU A 95 -20.87 -0.78 -1.77
CA LEU A 95 -22.02 -1.48 -2.33
C LEU A 95 -22.76 -2.38 -1.32
N GLN A 96 -22.12 -2.76 -0.21
CA GLN A 96 -22.78 -3.49 0.88
C GLN A 96 -23.73 -2.61 1.70
N ASN A 97 -23.51 -1.30 1.73
CA ASN A 97 -24.32 -0.31 2.44
C ASN A 97 -24.57 0.92 1.54
N PRO A 98 -25.36 0.73 0.46
CA PRO A 98 -25.65 1.80 -0.49
C PRO A 98 -26.52 2.92 0.12
#